data_AF-A0AAD2CQH9-F1
#
_entry.id   AF-A0AAD2CQH9-F1
#
_cell.length_a   1.000
_cell.length_b   1.000
_cell.length_c   1.000
_cell.angle_alpha   90.00
_cell.angle_beta   90.00
_cell.angle_gamma   90.00
#
_symmetry.space_group_name_H-M   'P 1'
#
loop_
_entity.id
_entity.type
_entity.pdbx_description
1 polymer ?
#
loop_
_entity_poly.entity_id
_entity_poly.type
_entity_poly.pdbx_seq_one_letter_code
_entity_poly.pdbx_strand_id
1 'polypeptide(L)'
;MAANNQGLLGSQHDTTGLPNISDSPDVPGLFDIPDVPQLPDDTESTIISEAAAGLPDVPDASLLPDTSSTTAQISDAGGQGDPHFTTWRNEHFEYHGQCDLILATDSNFADGLGLDVQIRTKVVRYWSYIKSVAMRIGADIFEIEGNADMSEDLRYWINMEFKGAVKNVGGFPVIFKNRKGQAMKQTILIDLNSKYPGAKIEIQVWKEFVKVNFQNPTVEAFGNTVGMLGDFSTGKTVGRDGVTVFDDYMLLGEEWQVLPANDMLFHSTEEPQFPSKCIEPEDSQGDRRRRRLGESAITEEQAEKACASLTGMLDRKDCVYDILATQNLDMAVAY
;
A
#
# COMPACT_ATOMS: atom_id res chain seq x y z
N MET A 1 -12.72 64.46 -22.07
CA MET A 1 -11.76 65.52 -22.45
C MET A 1 -10.36 65.01 -22.11
N ALA A 2 -9.47 65.00 -23.12
CA ALA A 2 -8.03 64.70 -23.14
C ALA A 2 -7.62 63.29 -22.65
N ALA A 3 -7.12 62.32 -23.44
CA ALA A 3 -6.29 62.24 -24.66
C ALA A 3 -4.81 62.68 -24.50
N ASN A 4 -3.90 61.69 -24.47
CA ASN A 4 -2.59 61.61 -25.16
C ASN A 4 -1.93 60.27 -24.75
N ASN A 5 -1.55 59.29 -25.57
CA ASN A 5 -1.06 59.12 -26.96
C ASN A 5 0.49 59.06 -27.08
N GLN A 6 0.95 57.93 -27.67
CA GLN A 6 2.22 57.62 -28.35
C GLN A 6 3.47 57.27 -27.52
N GLY A 7 4.33 56.31 -27.91
CA GLY A 7 4.43 55.64 -29.20
C GLY A 7 5.37 54.41 -29.26
N LEU A 8 5.24 53.72 -30.40
CA LEU A 8 6.04 52.61 -30.94
C LEU A 8 7.51 52.98 -31.20
N LEU A 9 8.37 51.95 -31.19
CA LEU A 9 9.44 51.58 -32.14
C LEU A 9 10.15 50.35 -31.51
N GLY A 10 10.42 49.21 -32.12
CA GLY A 10 10.66 48.90 -33.52
C GLY A 10 12.08 48.33 -33.67
N SER A 11 12.20 47.00 -33.68
CA SER A 11 13.21 46.14 -34.35
C SER A 11 14.70 46.52 -34.32
N GLN A 12 15.55 45.57 -33.90
CA GLN A 12 16.62 45.06 -34.76
C GLN A 12 17.20 43.72 -34.27
N HIS A 13 17.27 42.79 -35.22
CA HIS A 13 18.09 41.58 -35.22
C HIS A 13 19.57 41.95 -35.04
N ASP A 14 20.30 41.14 -34.27
CA ASP A 14 21.71 40.93 -34.56
C ASP A 14 22.10 39.46 -34.37
N THR A 15 22.79 38.95 -35.39
CA THR A 15 23.16 37.56 -35.63
C THR A 15 24.67 37.48 -35.69
N THR A 16 25.31 36.97 -34.64
CA THR A 16 26.71 36.51 -34.61
C THR A 16 26.85 35.64 -33.36
N GLY A 17 27.45 34.46 -33.30
CA GLY A 17 28.27 33.66 -34.21
C GLY A 17 28.68 32.44 -33.37
N LEU A 18 28.65 31.25 -33.97
CA LEU A 18 29.08 29.99 -33.38
C LEU A 18 30.60 30.01 -33.10
N PRO A 19 31.08 29.45 -31.98
CA PRO A 19 32.36 28.79 -31.94
C PRO A 19 32.18 27.27 -32.04
N ASN A 20 32.80 26.74 -33.09
CA ASN A 20 33.08 25.34 -33.33
C ASN A 20 34.17 24.89 -32.35
N ILE A 21 33.91 23.92 -31.47
CA ILE A 21 34.95 23.22 -30.70
C ILE A 21 34.66 21.72 -30.80
N SER A 22 35.27 21.12 -31.81
CA SER A 22 35.80 19.76 -31.73
C SER A 22 36.91 19.76 -30.67
N ASP A 23 36.78 18.95 -29.63
CA ASP A 23 37.90 18.17 -29.11
C ASP A 23 37.40 17.11 -28.13
N SER A 24 37.61 15.86 -28.55
CA SER A 24 37.41 14.65 -27.78
C SER A 24 38.70 14.39 -26.99
N PRO A 25 38.63 14.05 -25.70
CA PRO A 25 39.71 13.35 -25.03
C PRO A 25 39.31 11.90 -24.74
N ASP A 26 40.00 11.00 -25.44
CA ASP A 26 40.57 9.73 -24.99
C ASP A 26 39.81 8.90 -23.95
N VAL A 27 39.27 7.78 -24.43
CA VAL A 27 38.86 6.61 -23.66
C VAL A 27 40.10 5.79 -23.28
N PRO A 28 40.39 5.56 -21.99
CA PRO A 28 41.38 4.59 -21.58
C PRO A 28 40.72 3.23 -21.25
N GLY A 29 41.28 2.17 -21.82
CA GLY A 29 41.42 0.89 -21.13
C GLY A 29 40.35 -0.16 -21.40
N LEU A 30 40.52 -0.86 -22.52
CA LEU A 30 40.03 -2.21 -22.77
C LEU A 30 40.63 -3.14 -21.69
N PHE A 31 39.81 -3.62 -20.75
CA PHE A 31 40.21 -4.69 -19.84
C PHE A 31 39.90 -6.04 -20.49
N ASP A 32 40.97 -6.80 -20.74
CA ASP A 32 40.95 -8.19 -21.17
C ASP A 32 40.21 -9.05 -20.12
N ILE A 33 39.06 -9.61 -20.52
CA ILE A 33 38.39 -10.66 -19.76
C ILE A 33 38.98 -12.00 -20.22
N PRO A 34 39.58 -12.80 -19.33
CA PRO A 34 40.15 -14.09 -19.69
C PRO A 34 39.07 -15.12 -20.06
N ASP A 35 39.40 -15.93 -21.06
CA ASP A 35 38.62 -17.05 -21.59
C ASP A 35 37.99 -17.93 -20.48
N VAL A 36 36.67 -18.07 -20.55
CA VAL A 36 35.90 -19.03 -19.75
C VAL A 36 36.14 -20.44 -20.30
N PRO A 37 36.61 -21.41 -19.48
CA PRO A 37 36.78 -22.79 -19.93
C PRO A 37 35.44 -23.44 -20.27
N GLN A 38 35.35 -24.01 -21.48
CA GLN A 38 34.25 -24.86 -21.91
C GLN A 38 34.19 -26.13 -21.04
N LEU A 39 33.03 -26.41 -20.43
CA LEU A 39 32.74 -27.72 -19.86
C LEU A 39 32.46 -28.73 -20.99
N PRO A 40 33.00 -29.96 -20.90
CA PRO A 40 32.71 -31.00 -21.86
C PRO A 40 31.30 -31.56 -21.64
N ASP A 41 30.58 -31.59 -22.76
CA ASP A 41 29.42 -32.40 -23.06
C ASP A 41 29.89 -33.86 -23.17
N ASP A 42 29.28 -34.80 -22.45
CA ASP A 42 29.38 -36.23 -22.75
C ASP A 42 28.32 -37.08 -22.03
N THR A 43 27.47 -37.68 -22.86
CA THR A 43 27.03 -39.09 -22.84
C THR A 43 25.82 -39.53 -22.00
N GLU A 44 24.73 -39.79 -22.74
CA GLU A 44 23.81 -40.90 -22.53
C GLU A 44 24.55 -42.25 -22.47
N SER A 45 24.13 -43.18 -21.60
CA SER A 45 23.78 -44.55 -22.02
C SER A 45 23.20 -45.41 -20.87
N THR A 46 21.97 -45.87 -21.09
CA THR A 46 21.53 -47.28 -21.10
C THR A 46 21.61 -48.14 -19.83
N ILE A 47 20.42 -48.34 -19.24
CA ILE A 47 19.75 -49.62 -18.89
C ILE A 47 20.62 -50.87 -18.75
N ILE A 48 20.63 -51.45 -17.54
CA ILE A 48 20.65 -52.91 -17.31
C ILE A 48 19.62 -53.27 -16.24
N SER A 49 18.74 -54.20 -16.61
CA SER A 49 17.80 -54.94 -15.77
C SER A 49 18.52 -56.09 -15.03
N GLU A 50 18.17 -56.38 -13.77
CA GLU A 50 17.74 -57.73 -13.36
C GLU A 50 17.27 -57.84 -11.90
N ALA A 51 16.23 -58.67 -11.77
CA ALA A 51 15.90 -59.58 -10.67
C ALA A 51 15.27 -59.08 -9.35
N ALA A 52 14.00 -59.45 -9.25
CA ALA A 52 13.09 -59.48 -8.11
C ALA A 52 13.62 -60.19 -6.86
N ALA A 53 13.28 -59.65 -5.68
CA ALA A 53 12.87 -60.40 -4.50
C ALA A 53 12.24 -59.48 -3.43
N GLY A 54 11.02 -59.81 -3.00
CA GLY A 54 10.50 -59.45 -1.66
C GLY A 54 9.57 -58.23 -1.57
N LEU A 55 8.26 -58.44 -1.76
CA LEU A 55 7.22 -57.53 -1.24
C LEU A 55 6.99 -57.82 0.26
N PRO A 56 6.97 -56.80 1.13
CA PRO A 56 6.13 -56.77 2.31
C PRO A 56 4.88 -55.89 2.08
N ASP A 57 3.81 -56.27 2.78
CA ASP A 57 2.43 -55.80 2.66
C ASP A 57 2.21 -54.28 2.49
N VAL A 58 1.34 -53.94 1.54
CA VAL A 58 0.78 -52.59 1.34
C VAL A 58 -0.29 -52.36 2.42
N PRO A 59 -0.17 -51.34 3.29
CA PRO A 59 -1.28 -50.91 4.10
C PRO A 59 -2.28 -50.14 3.24
N ASP A 60 -3.54 -50.51 3.44
CA ASP A 60 -4.80 -49.95 2.94
C ASP A 60 -4.75 -48.49 2.44
N ALA A 61 -5.05 -48.30 1.15
CA ALA A 61 -5.14 -47.01 0.46
C ALA A 61 -6.47 -46.29 0.74
N SER A 62 -6.85 -46.13 2.00
CA SER A 62 -8.16 -45.56 2.38
C SER A 62 -8.11 -44.34 3.31
N LEU A 63 -6.93 -43.80 3.65
CA LEU A 63 -6.81 -42.63 4.53
C LEU A 63 -5.76 -41.62 4.06
N LEU A 64 -5.83 -41.17 2.81
CA LEU A 64 -5.21 -39.90 2.44
C LEU A 64 -6.18 -38.78 2.88
N PRO A 65 -5.80 -37.85 3.77
CA PRO A 65 -6.59 -36.67 3.99
C PRO A 65 -6.67 -35.91 2.67
N ASP A 66 -7.90 -35.56 2.27
CA ASP A 66 -8.15 -34.68 1.14
C ASP A 66 -7.17 -33.52 1.17
N THR A 67 -6.24 -33.49 0.22
CA THR A 67 -5.50 -32.28 -0.15
C THR A 67 -6.49 -31.34 -0.81
N SER A 68 -7.40 -30.81 -0.01
CA SER A 68 -8.11 -29.57 -0.28
C SER A 68 -7.04 -28.49 -0.34
N SER A 69 -6.51 -28.28 -1.55
CA SER A 69 -5.94 -27.01 -1.97
C SER A 69 -6.93 -25.93 -1.56
N THR A 70 -6.71 -25.34 -0.40
CA THR A 70 -7.54 -24.27 0.11
C THR A 70 -7.17 -23.05 -0.71
N THR A 71 -7.81 -22.88 -1.87
CA THR A 71 -7.84 -21.59 -2.56
C THR A 71 -8.49 -20.64 -1.58
N ALA A 72 -7.65 -19.90 -0.84
CA ALA A 72 -8.07 -18.83 0.05
C ALA A 72 -9.07 -17.97 -0.72
N GLN A 73 -10.29 -17.86 -0.19
CA GLN A 73 -11.35 -17.10 -0.84
C GLN A 73 -10.91 -15.64 -0.92
N ILE A 74 -11.25 -14.98 -2.02
CA ILE A 74 -11.04 -13.54 -2.16
C ILE A 74 -11.88 -12.85 -1.09
N SER A 75 -11.26 -11.98 -0.30
CA SER A 75 -11.90 -11.19 0.74
C SER A 75 -11.70 -9.70 0.49
N ASP A 76 -12.41 -8.88 1.25
CA ASP A 76 -12.04 -7.49 1.43
C ASP A 76 -10.56 -7.39 1.86
N ALA A 77 -9.87 -6.37 1.38
CA ALA A 77 -8.44 -6.17 1.58
C ALA A 77 -8.15 -4.69 1.85
N GLY A 78 -7.11 -4.39 2.63
CA GLY A 78 -6.86 -3.01 3.02
C GLY A 78 -5.93 -2.85 4.20
N GLY A 79 -5.92 -1.64 4.76
CA GLY A 79 -5.16 -1.27 5.94
C GLY A 79 -5.99 -0.40 6.90
N GLN A 80 -5.85 -0.63 8.21
CA GLN A 80 -6.59 0.10 9.25
C GLN A 80 -5.85 0.10 10.60
N GLY A 81 -6.24 0.98 11.52
CA GLY A 81 -5.74 0.93 12.90
C GLY A 81 -4.24 1.25 12.98
N ASP A 82 -3.49 0.44 13.73
CA ASP A 82 -2.12 0.73 14.12
C ASP A 82 -0.94 0.12 13.31
N PRO A 83 -0.88 0.16 11.98
CA PRO A 83 -1.80 -0.35 10.99
C PRO A 83 -1.68 -1.87 10.79
N HIS A 84 -2.85 -2.49 10.81
CA HIS A 84 -3.10 -3.88 10.41
C HIS A 84 -3.44 -3.93 8.93
N PHE A 85 -2.84 -4.86 8.19
CA PHE A 85 -3.10 -5.09 6.77
C PHE A 85 -3.70 -6.46 6.54
N THR A 86 -4.67 -6.51 5.62
CA THR A 86 -5.27 -7.76 5.13
C THR A 86 -5.08 -7.84 3.62
N THR A 87 -4.41 -8.87 3.13
CA THR A 87 -4.18 -9.10 1.70
C THR A 87 -5.46 -9.54 0.99
N TRP A 88 -5.42 -9.57 -0.35
CA TRP A 88 -6.51 -10.05 -1.21
C TRP A 88 -6.98 -11.49 -0.91
N ARG A 89 -6.12 -12.28 -0.25
CA ARG A 89 -6.37 -13.67 0.13
C ARG A 89 -6.49 -13.87 1.64
N ASN A 90 -6.87 -12.81 2.35
CA ASN A 90 -7.16 -12.82 3.78
C ASN A 90 -5.94 -13.21 4.66
N GLU A 91 -4.72 -12.95 4.19
CA GLU A 91 -3.54 -13.00 5.05
C GLU A 91 -3.44 -11.69 5.83
N HIS A 92 -3.26 -11.79 7.14
CA HIS A 92 -3.21 -10.65 8.04
C HIS A 92 -1.78 -10.42 8.51
N PHE A 93 -1.29 -9.19 8.41
CA PHE A 93 0.03 -8.81 8.90
C PHE A 93 0.07 -7.38 9.44
N GLU A 94 1.14 -7.07 10.17
CA GLU A 94 1.37 -5.76 10.78
C GLU A 94 2.64 -5.14 10.17
N TYR A 95 2.59 -3.83 9.90
CA TYR A 95 3.76 -3.06 9.48
C TYR A 95 3.78 -1.74 10.23
N HIS A 96 4.88 -1.46 10.94
CA HIS A 96 4.99 -0.26 11.78
C HIS A 96 6.04 0.76 11.30
N GLY A 97 6.47 0.72 10.03
CA GLY A 97 7.37 1.74 9.50
C GLY A 97 6.66 3.07 9.19
N GLN A 98 7.41 4.17 9.18
CA GLN A 98 6.95 5.47 8.68
C GLN A 98 7.53 5.73 7.29
N CYS A 99 6.64 5.84 6.30
CA CYS A 99 6.96 6.03 4.89
C CYS A 99 5.71 6.40 4.09
N ASP A 100 5.95 6.87 2.87
CA ASP A 100 4.95 6.79 1.80
C ASP A 100 5.09 5.43 1.11
N LEU A 101 4.00 4.67 1.02
CA LEU A 101 3.96 3.31 0.48
C LEU A 101 2.92 3.19 -0.64
N ILE A 102 3.17 2.29 -1.58
CA ILE A 102 2.15 1.85 -2.55
C ILE A 102 1.33 0.73 -1.91
N LEU A 103 0.08 1.05 -1.57
CA LEU A 103 -0.86 0.06 -1.03
C LEU A 103 -1.29 -0.94 -2.11
N ALA A 104 -1.71 -0.41 -3.27
CA ALA A 104 -2.11 -1.18 -4.44
C ALA A 104 -1.93 -0.34 -5.72
N THR A 105 -1.49 -0.95 -6.81
CA THR A 105 -1.38 -0.33 -8.13
C THR A 105 -1.78 -1.30 -9.23
N ASP A 106 -2.46 -0.82 -10.27
CA ASP A 106 -2.79 -1.54 -11.51
C ASP A 106 -2.88 -0.54 -12.68
N SER A 107 -1.89 -0.55 -13.57
CA SER A 107 -1.88 0.31 -14.76
C SER A 107 -2.95 -0.04 -15.79
N ASN A 108 -3.48 -1.26 -15.75
CA ASN A 108 -4.51 -1.76 -16.68
C ASN A 108 -5.93 -1.59 -16.11
N PHE A 109 -6.07 -1.08 -14.88
CA PHE A 109 -7.34 -0.85 -14.23
C PHE A 109 -8.29 -0.08 -15.16
N ALA A 110 -9.54 -0.54 -15.24
CA ALA A 110 -10.60 0.06 -16.03
C ALA A 110 -10.24 0.37 -17.49
N ASP A 111 -9.74 -0.64 -18.23
CA ASP A 111 -9.33 -0.56 -19.64
C ASP A 111 -8.11 0.35 -19.86
N GLY A 112 -7.13 0.27 -18.96
CA GLY A 112 -5.91 1.09 -19.03
C GLY A 112 -6.10 2.53 -18.53
N LEU A 113 -7.17 2.80 -17.79
CA LEU A 113 -7.35 4.06 -17.07
C LEU A 113 -6.32 4.21 -15.94
N GLY A 114 -5.94 3.10 -15.32
CA GLY A 114 -4.94 3.06 -14.24
C GLY A 114 -5.53 3.34 -12.86
N LEU A 115 -4.95 2.68 -11.86
CA LEU A 115 -5.24 2.84 -10.44
C LEU A 115 -3.91 2.85 -9.68
N ASP A 116 -3.67 3.89 -8.88
CA ASP A 116 -2.59 3.92 -7.90
C ASP A 116 -3.15 4.35 -6.55
N VAL A 117 -2.87 3.60 -5.50
CA VAL A 117 -3.25 3.93 -4.13
C VAL A 117 -2.00 3.98 -3.28
N GLN A 118 -1.64 5.18 -2.85
CA GLN A 118 -0.53 5.44 -1.92
C GLN A 118 -1.07 5.72 -0.53
N ILE A 119 -0.38 5.24 0.50
CA ILE A 119 -0.65 5.55 1.90
C ILE A 119 0.58 6.17 2.54
N ARG A 120 0.35 7.09 3.47
CA ARG A 120 1.41 7.67 4.32
C ARG A 120 1.26 7.13 5.72
N THR A 121 2.22 6.37 6.19
CA THR A 121 2.27 5.88 7.57
C THR A 121 3.11 6.80 8.44
N LYS A 122 2.74 6.93 9.72
CA LYS A 122 3.46 7.76 10.69
C LYS A 122 3.69 7.01 11.99
N VAL A 123 4.94 7.00 12.45
CA VAL A 123 5.33 6.30 13.69
C VAL A 123 5.04 7.17 14.90
N VAL A 124 4.52 6.52 15.94
CA VAL A 124 4.32 7.08 17.29
C VAL A 124 4.95 6.12 18.29
N ARG A 125 6.19 6.43 18.69
CA ARG A 125 7.00 5.63 19.63
C ARG A 125 7.28 4.21 19.11
N TYR A 126 6.40 3.26 19.42
CA TYR A 126 6.54 1.83 19.14
C TYR A 126 5.45 1.27 18.22
N TRP A 127 4.48 2.09 17.82
CA TRP A 127 3.43 1.72 16.86
C TRP A 127 3.37 2.78 15.75
N SER A 128 2.57 2.58 14.71
CA SER A 128 2.37 3.56 13.64
C SER A 128 0.90 3.61 13.22
N TYR A 129 0.51 4.51 12.33
CA TYR A 129 -0.84 4.52 11.75
C TYR A 129 -0.81 5.08 10.34
N ILE A 130 -1.85 4.80 9.55
CA ILE A 130 -2.04 5.45 8.25
C ILE A 130 -2.60 6.85 8.50
N LYS A 131 -1.78 7.87 8.22
CA LYS A 131 -2.11 9.29 8.38
C LYS A 131 -2.91 9.83 7.21
N SER A 132 -2.55 9.43 5.99
CA SER A 132 -3.24 9.85 4.78
C SER A 132 -3.25 8.75 3.73
N VAL A 133 -4.22 8.85 2.82
CA VAL A 133 -4.30 8.07 1.58
C VAL A 133 -4.41 9.03 0.41
N ALA A 134 -3.66 8.79 -0.64
CA ALA A 134 -3.78 9.47 -1.91
C ALA A 134 -4.00 8.44 -3.01
N MET A 135 -5.05 8.62 -3.81
CA MET A 135 -5.44 7.70 -4.86
C MET A 135 -5.53 8.42 -6.20
N ARG A 136 -4.94 7.81 -7.23
CA ARG A 136 -5.07 8.25 -8.61
C ARG A 136 -5.89 7.23 -9.41
N ILE A 137 -6.89 7.72 -10.13
CA ILE A 137 -7.59 6.94 -11.18
C ILE A 137 -7.62 7.79 -12.44
N GLY A 138 -6.97 7.32 -13.50
CA GLY A 138 -6.74 8.16 -14.68
C GLY A 138 -5.90 9.39 -14.32
N ALA A 139 -6.41 10.58 -14.65
CA ALA A 139 -5.76 11.85 -14.36
C ALA A 139 -6.13 12.45 -13.01
N ASP A 140 -7.17 11.93 -12.35
CA ASP A 140 -7.66 12.51 -11.09
C ASP A 140 -6.92 11.93 -9.89
N ILE A 141 -6.47 12.81 -8.99
CA ILE A 141 -5.83 12.48 -7.72
C ILE A 141 -6.76 12.93 -6.59
N PHE A 142 -7.12 12.00 -5.72
CA PHE A 142 -7.93 12.27 -4.55
C PHE A 142 -7.19 11.84 -3.28
N GLU A 143 -6.90 12.82 -2.44
CA GLU A 143 -6.18 12.64 -1.19
C GLU A 143 -7.09 12.94 -0.01
N ILE A 144 -6.97 12.13 1.04
CA ILE A 144 -7.65 12.31 2.33
C ILE A 144 -6.61 12.19 3.45
N GLU A 145 -6.61 13.16 4.36
CA GLU A 145 -5.73 13.19 5.54
C GLU A 145 -6.55 13.15 6.83
N GLY A 146 -6.13 12.30 7.77
CA GLY A 146 -6.67 12.27 9.13
C GLY A 146 -6.29 13.52 9.92
N ASN A 147 -7.11 13.88 10.91
CA ASN A 147 -6.84 15.00 11.80
C ASN A 147 -7.24 14.67 13.24
N ALA A 148 -6.32 14.85 14.19
CA ALA A 148 -6.59 14.68 15.62
C ALA A 148 -7.57 15.74 16.15
N ASP A 149 -7.63 16.93 15.53
CA ASP A 149 -8.58 17.97 15.90
C ASP A 149 -9.97 17.67 15.33
N MET A 150 -10.82 17.13 16.21
CA MET A 150 -12.20 16.76 15.91
C MET A 150 -13.14 17.96 15.69
N SER A 151 -12.66 19.19 15.87
CA SER A 151 -13.43 20.40 15.57
C SER A 151 -13.32 20.83 14.10
N GLU A 152 -12.36 20.28 13.36
CA GLU A 152 -12.18 20.57 11.94
C GLU A 152 -12.95 19.57 11.06
N ASP A 153 -13.50 20.07 9.95
CA ASP A 153 -14.07 19.20 8.93
C ASP A 153 -12.97 18.37 8.24
N LEU A 154 -13.37 17.23 7.65
CA LEU A 154 -12.52 16.35 6.85
C LEU A 154 -11.55 17.12 5.94
N ARG A 155 -10.27 16.77 6.02
CA ARG A 155 -9.21 17.33 5.18
C ARG A 155 -9.02 16.44 3.97
N TYR A 156 -9.25 17.00 2.78
CA TYR A 156 -9.09 16.30 1.53
C TYR A 156 -8.65 17.26 0.42
N TRP A 157 -8.04 16.69 -0.62
CA TRP A 157 -7.62 17.39 -1.83
C TRP A 157 -8.10 16.62 -3.05
N ILE A 158 -8.55 17.34 -4.06
CA ILE A 158 -8.82 16.79 -5.38
C ILE A 158 -7.92 17.52 -6.37
N ASN A 159 -7.07 16.79 -7.09
CA ASN A 159 -6.09 17.35 -8.01
C ASN A 159 -5.26 18.46 -7.35
N MET A 160 -4.78 18.20 -6.12
CA MET A 160 -4.03 19.13 -5.26
C MET A 160 -4.80 20.38 -4.78
N GLU A 161 -6.07 20.52 -5.11
CA GLU A 161 -6.93 21.60 -4.62
C GLU A 161 -7.56 21.22 -3.28
N PHE A 162 -7.18 21.96 -2.22
CA PHE A 162 -7.72 21.74 -0.89
C PHE A 162 -9.24 21.97 -0.85
N LYS A 163 -9.98 20.97 -0.40
CA LYS A 163 -11.45 20.98 -0.32
C LYS A 163 -12.13 21.36 -1.65
N GLY A 164 -11.52 21.00 -2.78
CA GLY A 164 -12.13 21.19 -4.10
C GLY A 164 -13.45 20.43 -4.25
N ALA A 165 -14.22 20.77 -5.29
CA ALA A 165 -15.52 20.15 -5.52
C ALA A 165 -15.38 18.73 -6.09
N VAL A 166 -15.61 17.71 -5.25
CA VAL A 166 -15.50 16.30 -5.66
C VAL A 166 -16.86 15.71 -6.01
N LYS A 167 -17.00 15.20 -7.23
CA LYS A 167 -18.16 14.42 -7.66
C LYS A 167 -17.79 12.99 -8.06
N ASN A 168 -16.65 12.85 -8.72
CA ASN A 168 -16.10 11.59 -9.17
C ASN A 168 -14.56 11.69 -9.19
N VAL A 169 -13.90 10.54 -9.27
CA VAL A 169 -12.46 10.37 -9.47
C VAL A 169 -12.30 9.35 -10.59
N GLY A 170 -11.68 9.75 -11.69
CA GLY A 170 -11.53 8.87 -12.87
C GLY A 170 -12.87 8.43 -13.45
N GLY A 171 -13.92 9.26 -13.32
CA GLY A 171 -15.29 8.92 -13.74
C GLY A 171 -16.08 8.06 -12.75
N PHE A 172 -15.50 7.61 -11.64
CA PHE A 172 -16.19 6.85 -10.60
C PHE A 172 -16.75 7.76 -9.50
N PRO A 173 -18.06 7.69 -9.16
CA PRO A 173 -18.67 8.57 -8.17
C PRO A 173 -18.00 8.49 -6.79
N VAL A 174 -17.82 9.66 -6.16
CA VAL A 174 -17.37 9.78 -4.76
C VAL A 174 -18.57 10.10 -3.88
N ILE A 175 -18.81 9.28 -2.86
CA ILE A 175 -19.96 9.36 -1.96
C ILE A 175 -19.48 9.58 -0.53
N PHE A 176 -19.76 10.76 0.01
CA PHE A 176 -19.53 11.07 1.43
C PHE A 176 -20.72 10.60 2.26
N LYS A 177 -20.50 9.62 3.14
CA LYS A 177 -21.50 9.11 4.07
C LYS A 177 -21.40 9.84 5.41
N ASN A 178 -22.31 10.77 5.64
CA ASN A 178 -22.49 11.38 6.95
C ASN A 178 -23.56 10.60 7.73
N ARG A 179 -23.15 9.69 8.63
CA ARG A 179 -24.09 8.98 9.50
C ARG A 179 -24.45 9.85 10.71
N LYS A 180 -25.75 10.10 10.93
CA LYS A 180 -26.25 10.76 12.15
C LYS A 180 -25.77 10.00 13.39
N GLY A 181 -25.10 10.68 14.31
CA GLY A 181 -24.57 10.08 15.54
C GLY A 181 -23.15 9.48 15.44
N GLN A 182 -22.56 9.43 14.23
CA GLN A 182 -21.16 9.07 14.01
C GLN A 182 -20.35 10.28 13.53
N ALA A 183 -20.61 11.47 14.11
CA ALA A 183 -19.93 12.71 13.70
C ALA A 183 -18.38 12.59 13.73
N MET A 184 -17.86 11.68 14.56
CA MET A 184 -16.43 11.44 14.73
C MET A 184 -15.81 10.50 13.68
N LYS A 185 -16.61 9.77 12.88
CA LYS A 185 -16.13 8.84 11.85
C LYS A 185 -16.71 9.24 10.50
N GLN A 186 -15.84 9.66 9.60
CA GLN A 186 -16.20 10.02 8.23
C GLN A 186 -15.99 8.80 7.34
N THR A 187 -16.93 8.51 6.44
CA THR A 187 -16.79 7.42 5.47
C THR A 187 -16.98 7.95 4.07
N ILE A 188 -16.01 7.70 3.21
CA ILE A 188 -15.98 8.11 1.81
C ILE A 188 -15.95 6.83 0.98
N LEU A 189 -16.83 6.73 0.00
CA LEU A 189 -16.84 5.62 -0.96
C LEU A 189 -16.50 6.11 -2.35
N ILE A 190 -15.66 5.36 -3.04
CA ILE A 190 -15.48 5.45 -4.48
C ILE A 190 -16.24 4.26 -5.06
N ASP A 191 -17.36 4.55 -5.72
CA ASP A 191 -18.27 3.53 -6.24
C ASP A 191 -17.84 3.06 -7.62
N LEU A 192 -17.34 1.82 -7.70
CA LEU A 192 -16.87 1.23 -8.95
C LEU A 192 -17.98 0.47 -9.71
N ASN A 193 -19.21 0.47 -9.18
CA ASN A 193 -20.32 -0.33 -9.69
C ASN A 193 -20.70 -0.07 -11.15
N SER A 194 -20.37 1.10 -11.70
CA SER A 194 -20.59 1.41 -13.12
C SER A 194 -19.85 0.45 -14.06
N LYS A 195 -18.73 -0.12 -13.60
CA LYS A 195 -17.89 -1.05 -14.38
C LYS A 195 -17.69 -2.40 -13.69
N TYR A 196 -17.62 -2.40 -12.36
CA TYR A 196 -17.33 -3.57 -11.54
C TYR A 196 -18.44 -3.77 -10.52
N PRO A 197 -19.47 -4.57 -10.82
CA PRO A 197 -20.67 -4.70 -10.00
C PRO A 197 -20.36 -4.98 -8.52
N GLY A 198 -20.84 -4.10 -7.64
CA GLY A 198 -20.68 -4.21 -6.19
C GLY A 198 -19.31 -3.78 -5.62
N ALA A 199 -18.25 -3.70 -6.44
CA ALA A 199 -16.92 -3.34 -6.00
C ALA A 199 -16.82 -1.86 -5.61
N LYS A 200 -16.10 -1.56 -4.52
CA LYS A 200 -15.92 -0.20 -3.99
C LYS A 200 -14.56 -0.05 -3.33
N ILE A 201 -14.07 1.18 -3.30
CA ILE A 201 -12.96 1.56 -2.40
C ILE A 201 -13.58 2.41 -1.30
N GLU A 202 -13.48 1.94 -0.06
CA GLU A 202 -13.94 2.65 1.13
C GLU A 202 -12.76 3.27 1.85
N ILE A 203 -12.86 4.56 2.14
CA ILE A 203 -11.93 5.28 3.02
C ILE A 203 -12.71 5.69 4.26
N GLN A 204 -12.21 5.33 5.43
CA GLN A 204 -12.77 5.78 6.71
C GLN A 204 -11.74 6.63 7.43
N VAL A 205 -12.19 7.75 8.00
CA VAL A 205 -11.36 8.64 8.79
C VAL A 205 -11.95 8.79 10.18
N TRP A 206 -11.13 8.56 11.19
CA TRP A 206 -11.48 8.80 12.59
C TRP A 206 -10.25 9.38 13.29
N LYS A 207 -10.38 10.61 13.82
CA LYS A 207 -9.23 11.39 14.29
C LYS A 207 -8.12 11.40 13.21
N GLU A 208 -6.88 11.14 13.60
CA GLU A 208 -5.71 11.03 12.73
C GLU A 208 -5.62 9.70 11.96
N PHE A 209 -6.48 8.74 12.23
CA PHE A 209 -6.45 7.41 11.62
C PHE A 209 -7.24 7.38 10.33
N VAL A 210 -6.60 6.89 9.27
CA VAL A 210 -7.21 6.59 7.99
C VAL A 210 -7.24 5.08 7.81
N LYS A 211 -8.39 4.56 7.39
CA LYS A 211 -8.57 3.18 6.93
C LYS A 211 -8.86 3.20 5.44
N VAL A 212 -8.27 2.28 4.72
CA VAL A 212 -8.56 2.02 3.30
C VAL A 212 -8.99 0.58 3.17
N ASN A 213 -10.14 0.33 2.54
CA ASN A 213 -10.67 -1.02 2.33
C ASN A 213 -11.23 -1.17 0.91
N PHE A 214 -10.77 -2.20 0.20
CA PHE A 214 -11.29 -2.62 -1.09
C PHE A 214 -12.41 -3.63 -0.84
N GLN A 215 -13.65 -3.17 -1.01
CA GLN A 215 -14.86 -3.96 -0.71
C GLN A 215 -15.33 -4.75 -1.93
N ASN A 216 -15.73 -6.00 -1.69
CA ASN A 216 -16.21 -6.94 -2.71
C ASN A 216 -15.27 -6.98 -3.94
N PRO A 217 -13.97 -7.21 -3.74
CA PRO A 217 -13.03 -7.13 -4.84
C PRO A 217 -13.21 -8.31 -5.79
N THR A 218 -13.09 -8.07 -7.09
CA THR A 218 -13.21 -9.09 -8.14
C THR A 218 -11.97 -9.13 -9.01
N VAL A 219 -11.77 -10.24 -9.72
CA VAL A 219 -10.65 -10.40 -10.66
C VAL A 219 -10.71 -9.34 -11.76
N GLU A 220 -11.90 -8.95 -12.22
CA GLU A 220 -12.08 -7.93 -13.25
C GLU A 220 -11.67 -6.54 -12.76
N ALA A 221 -11.92 -6.25 -11.47
CA ALA A 221 -11.64 -4.95 -10.87
C ALA A 221 -10.17 -4.81 -10.45
N PHE A 222 -9.61 -5.85 -9.82
CA PHE A 222 -8.32 -5.77 -9.14
C PHE A 222 -7.36 -6.91 -9.51
N GLY A 223 -7.67 -7.71 -10.52
CA GLY A 223 -6.92 -8.93 -10.86
C GLY A 223 -5.43 -8.74 -11.14
N ASN A 224 -5.02 -7.54 -11.56
CA ASN A 224 -3.61 -7.20 -11.82
C ASN A 224 -2.98 -6.36 -10.71
N THR A 225 -3.66 -6.13 -9.58
CA THR A 225 -3.11 -5.27 -8.53
C THR A 225 -1.97 -5.96 -7.81
N VAL A 226 -0.91 -5.18 -7.58
CA VAL A 226 0.24 -5.51 -6.74
C VAL A 226 0.50 -4.35 -5.76
N GLY A 227 1.23 -4.59 -4.68
CA GLY A 227 1.53 -3.59 -3.66
C GLY A 227 1.70 -4.21 -2.28
N MET A 228 1.56 -3.40 -1.23
CA MET A 228 1.52 -3.88 0.16
C MET A 228 0.43 -4.93 0.40
N LEU A 229 -0.69 -4.89 -0.33
CA LEU A 229 -1.76 -5.90 -0.22
C LEU A 229 -1.45 -7.23 -0.94
N GLY A 230 -0.25 -7.35 -1.52
CA GLY A 230 0.20 -8.49 -2.31
C GLY A 230 -0.36 -8.53 -3.72
N ASP A 231 0.06 -9.55 -4.46
CA ASP A 231 -0.51 -9.88 -5.77
C ASP A 231 -1.93 -10.41 -5.60
N PHE A 232 -2.90 -9.84 -6.33
CA PHE A 232 -4.31 -10.23 -6.22
C PHE A 232 -4.54 -11.72 -6.49
N SER A 233 -3.88 -12.22 -7.54
CA SER A 233 -4.11 -13.55 -8.06
C SER A 233 -3.66 -14.63 -7.07
N THR A 234 -2.50 -14.45 -6.46
CA THR A 234 -1.85 -15.43 -5.58
C THR A 234 -2.01 -15.12 -4.09
N GLY A 235 -2.26 -13.86 -3.73
CA GLY A 235 -2.24 -13.35 -2.36
C GLY A 235 -0.86 -13.11 -1.77
N LYS A 236 0.20 -13.48 -2.50
CA LYS A 236 1.57 -13.37 -2.00
C LYS A 236 2.04 -11.93 -1.98
N THR A 237 2.76 -11.57 -0.93
CA THR A 237 3.49 -10.30 -0.78
C THR A 237 4.74 -10.31 -1.66
N VAL A 238 4.56 -9.98 -2.94
CA VAL A 238 5.64 -9.96 -3.94
C VAL A 238 6.23 -8.56 -4.11
N GLY A 239 7.50 -8.50 -4.52
CA GLY A 239 8.16 -7.26 -4.92
C GLY A 239 7.75 -6.79 -6.31
N ARG A 240 8.33 -5.66 -6.72
CA ARG A 240 8.11 -5.02 -8.03
C ARG A 240 8.61 -5.86 -9.19
N ASP A 241 9.53 -6.79 -8.93
CA ASP A 241 10.00 -7.78 -9.90
C ASP A 241 8.93 -8.86 -10.22
N GLY A 242 7.85 -8.92 -9.44
CA GLY A 242 6.76 -9.88 -9.56
C GLY A 242 7.12 -11.31 -9.15
N VAL A 243 8.31 -11.53 -8.58
CA VAL A 243 8.84 -12.88 -8.30
C VAL A 243 9.36 -13.02 -6.87
N THR A 244 10.05 -12.01 -6.35
CA THR A 244 10.58 -12.04 -4.99
C THR A 244 9.44 -11.97 -3.98
N VAL A 245 9.30 -12.98 -3.12
CA VAL A 245 8.31 -13.03 -2.05
C VAL A 245 8.93 -12.54 -0.75
N PHE A 246 8.22 -11.69 -0.02
CA PHE A 246 8.67 -11.12 1.25
C PHE A 246 7.82 -11.63 2.41
N ASP A 247 8.42 -12.45 3.27
CA ASP A 247 7.84 -12.87 4.56
C ASP A 247 8.24 -11.92 5.70
N ASP A 248 9.21 -11.02 5.47
CA ASP A 248 9.55 -9.91 6.35
C ASP A 248 8.83 -8.65 5.86
N TYR A 249 7.79 -8.25 6.60
CA TYR A 249 6.93 -7.13 6.21
C TYR A 249 7.64 -5.77 6.32
N MET A 250 8.74 -5.66 7.06
CA MET A 250 9.55 -4.45 7.05
C MET A 250 10.29 -4.30 5.72
N LEU A 251 10.86 -5.41 5.21
CA LEU A 251 11.46 -5.43 3.87
C LEU A 251 10.41 -5.23 2.77
N LEU A 252 9.21 -5.78 2.93
CA LEU A 252 8.08 -5.53 2.02
C LEU A 252 7.75 -4.02 1.95
N GLY A 253 7.73 -3.34 3.10
CA GLY A 253 7.49 -1.89 3.16
C GLY A 253 8.61 -1.09 2.50
N GLU A 254 9.87 -1.50 2.63
CA GLU A 254 10.98 -0.87 1.89
C GLU A 254 10.83 -1.07 0.37
N GLU A 255 10.47 -2.27 -0.07
CA GLU A 255 10.25 -2.60 -1.49
C GLU A 255 9.11 -1.78 -2.11
N TRP A 256 8.03 -1.59 -1.35
CA TRP A 256 6.85 -0.82 -1.78
C TRP A 256 6.87 0.65 -1.34
N GLN A 257 8.00 1.17 -0.85
CA GLN A 257 8.18 2.61 -0.66
C GLN A 257 7.95 3.34 -1.99
N VAL A 258 7.28 4.50 -1.93
CA VAL A 258 7.06 5.34 -3.11
C VAL A 258 8.40 5.80 -3.68
N LEU A 259 8.66 5.42 -4.93
CA LEU A 259 9.87 5.82 -5.66
C LEU A 259 9.61 7.10 -6.45
N PRO A 260 10.65 7.87 -6.81
CA PRO A 260 10.51 9.04 -7.69
C PRO A 260 9.83 8.73 -9.04
N ALA A 261 9.90 7.48 -9.51
CA ALA A 261 9.27 7.03 -10.75
C ALA A 261 7.76 6.73 -10.62
N ASN A 262 7.19 6.67 -9.41
CA ASN A 262 5.78 6.33 -9.19
C ASN A 262 4.83 7.55 -9.23
N ASP A 263 5.37 8.75 -9.40
CA ASP A 263 4.76 10.05 -9.07
C ASP A 263 4.32 10.15 -7.60
N MET A 264 4.59 11.29 -6.98
CA MET A 264 4.12 11.59 -5.63
C MET A 264 2.66 12.06 -5.70
N LEU A 265 1.74 11.32 -5.06
CA LEU A 265 0.31 11.67 -5.11
C LEU A 265 -0.13 12.62 -3.99
N PHE A 266 0.66 12.77 -2.93
CA PHE A 266 0.33 13.65 -1.82
C PHE A 266 0.58 15.13 -2.17
N HIS A 267 -0.29 16.01 -1.69
CA HIS A 267 -0.17 17.47 -1.86
C HIS A 267 1.10 18.05 -1.23
N SER A 268 1.67 17.36 -0.25
CA SER A 268 2.90 17.75 0.44
C SER A 268 3.83 16.55 0.64
N THR A 269 5.13 16.84 0.62
CA THR A 269 6.20 15.88 0.86
C THR A 269 6.48 15.77 2.36
N GLU A 270 6.59 14.54 2.88
CA GLU A 270 7.01 14.26 4.26
C GLU A 270 8.16 13.24 4.27
N GLU A 271 9.09 13.37 5.21
CA GLU A 271 10.21 12.43 5.35
C GLU A 271 9.79 11.15 6.12
N PRO A 272 10.37 9.99 5.77
CA PRO A 272 11.44 9.80 4.79
C PRO A 272 10.93 9.63 3.36
N GLN A 273 11.69 10.17 2.40
CA GLN A 273 11.51 9.90 0.97
C GLN A 273 12.66 9.04 0.43
N PHE A 274 12.38 8.16 -0.54
CA PHE A 274 13.41 7.39 -1.23
C PHE A 274 14.52 8.31 -1.74
N PRO A 275 15.82 8.00 -1.55
CA PRO A 275 16.40 6.71 -1.13
C PRO A 275 16.56 6.52 0.38
N SER A 276 16.04 7.43 1.21
CA SER A 276 16.04 7.23 2.66
C SER A 276 15.10 6.09 3.02
N LYS A 277 15.60 5.12 3.79
CA LYS A 277 14.81 3.99 4.31
C LYS A 277 13.65 4.47 5.18
N CYS A 278 12.63 3.63 5.27
CA CYS A 278 11.53 3.83 6.20
C CYS A 278 12.02 3.90 7.64
N ILE A 279 11.41 4.79 8.43
CA ILE A 279 11.76 4.92 9.84
C ILE A 279 11.08 3.79 10.59
N GLU A 280 11.87 2.94 11.25
CA GLU A 280 11.35 1.90 12.13
C GLU A 280 11.06 2.46 13.54
N PRO A 281 10.10 1.90 14.29
CA PRO A 281 9.88 2.27 15.68
C PRO A 281 11.09 1.92 16.56
N GLU A 282 11.38 2.75 17.57
CA GLU A 282 12.55 2.56 18.46
C GLU A 282 12.49 1.25 19.28
N ASP A 283 11.30 0.70 19.48
CA ASP A 283 11.04 -0.58 20.16
C ASP A 283 9.94 -1.33 19.40
N SER A 284 10.30 -1.93 18.26
CA SER A 284 9.38 -2.64 17.37
C SER A 284 8.66 -3.85 18.01
N GLN A 285 9.16 -4.37 19.13
CA GLN A 285 8.49 -5.43 19.90
C GLN A 285 7.48 -4.87 20.92
N GLY A 286 7.45 -3.55 21.09
CA GLY A 286 6.57 -2.87 22.04
C GLY A 286 6.62 -3.48 23.43
N ASP A 287 7.80 -3.94 23.89
CA ASP A 287 7.94 -4.81 25.06
C ASP A 287 7.30 -4.13 26.28
N ARG A 288 6.05 -4.54 26.56
CA ARG A 288 5.16 -3.90 27.54
C ARG A 288 5.78 -3.87 28.94
N ARG A 289 6.79 -4.70 29.17
CA ARG A 289 7.62 -4.79 30.39
C ARG A 289 8.49 -3.56 30.64
N ARG A 290 8.79 -2.75 29.62
CA ARG A 290 9.53 -1.48 29.75
C ARG A 290 8.63 -0.27 29.99
N ARG A 291 7.30 -0.41 29.84
CA ARG A 291 6.37 0.65 30.25
C ARG A 291 6.55 0.86 31.75
N ARG A 292 6.83 2.09 32.16
CA ARG A 292 6.82 2.41 33.59
C ARG A 292 5.41 2.08 34.10
N LEU A 293 5.32 1.42 35.26
CA LEU A 293 4.05 0.95 35.85
C LEU A 293 2.95 2.04 36.03
N GLY A 294 3.26 3.32 35.78
CA GLY A 294 2.31 4.45 35.76
C GLY A 294 1.92 4.98 34.36
N GLU A 295 2.42 4.41 33.26
CA GLU A 295 2.12 4.86 31.88
C GLU A 295 0.98 4.08 31.21
N SER A 296 0.60 2.92 31.75
CA SER A 296 -0.57 2.16 31.27
C SER A 296 -1.77 2.46 32.16
N ALA A 297 -2.63 3.37 31.73
CA ALA A 297 -3.85 3.73 32.46
C ALA A 297 -5.02 2.80 32.11
N ILE A 298 -5.02 2.21 30.91
CA ILE A 298 -6.05 1.30 30.44
C ILE A 298 -5.62 -0.16 30.67
N THR A 299 -6.52 -0.96 31.25
CA THR A 299 -6.32 -2.40 31.45
C THR A 299 -6.82 -3.21 30.25
N GLU A 300 -6.33 -4.44 30.12
CA GLU A 300 -6.79 -5.39 29.10
C GLU A 300 -8.29 -5.65 29.20
N GLU A 301 -8.85 -5.82 30.40
CA GLU A 301 -10.30 -5.97 30.62
C GLU A 301 -11.10 -4.77 30.10
N GLN A 302 -10.61 -3.54 30.30
CA GLN A 302 -11.26 -2.35 29.77
C GLN A 302 -11.24 -2.32 28.24
N ALA A 303 -10.12 -2.71 27.63
CA ALA A 303 -9.98 -2.81 26.18
C ALA A 303 -10.89 -3.88 25.58
N GLU A 304 -10.89 -5.10 26.15
CA GLU A 304 -11.78 -6.19 25.73
C GLU A 304 -13.25 -5.79 25.81
N LYS A 305 -13.63 -5.10 26.88
CA LYS A 305 -15.00 -4.60 27.07
C LYS A 305 -15.38 -3.57 26.00
N ALA A 306 -14.47 -2.67 25.64
CA ALA A 306 -14.71 -1.67 24.60
C ALA A 306 -14.87 -2.32 23.21
N CYS A 307 -14.11 -3.39 22.92
CA CYS A 307 -14.15 -4.10 21.64
C CYS A 307 -15.20 -5.23 21.56
N ALA A 308 -15.96 -5.48 22.63
CA ALA A 308 -16.83 -6.64 22.76
C ALA A 308 -17.95 -6.73 21.70
N SER A 309 -18.36 -5.60 21.11
CA SER A 309 -19.40 -5.56 20.07
C SER A 309 -18.91 -6.03 18.69
N LEU A 310 -17.61 -6.09 18.46
CA LEU A 310 -17.03 -6.52 17.18
C LEU A 310 -17.21 -8.03 17.02
N THR A 311 -17.78 -8.48 15.91
CA THR A 311 -18.05 -9.91 15.65
C THR A 311 -16.86 -10.65 15.05
N GLY A 312 -15.98 -9.94 14.34
CA GLY A 312 -14.74 -10.48 13.79
C GLY A 312 -13.74 -10.76 14.91
N MET A 313 -13.20 -11.98 14.96
CA MET A 313 -12.22 -12.36 15.97
C MET A 313 -10.91 -11.57 15.79
N LEU A 314 -10.47 -11.38 14.53
CA LEU A 314 -9.31 -10.57 14.18
C LEU A 314 -9.57 -9.10 14.52
N ASP A 315 -10.66 -8.51 14.00
CA ASP A 315 -11.03 -7.11 14.32
C ASP A 315 -11.08 -6.84 15.83
N ARG A 316 -11.59 -7.79 16.61
CA ARG A 316 -11.64 -7.65 18.07
C ARG A 316 -10.25 -7.68 18.69
N LYS A 317 -9.37 -8.58 18.24
CA LYS A 317 -7.99 -8.68 18.73
C LYS A 317 -7.20 -7.40 18.40
N ASP A 318 -7.33 -6.93 17.17
CA ASP A 318 -6.66 -5.73 16.68
C ASP A 318 -7.17 -4.50 17.46
N CYS A 319 -8.49 -4.37 17.62
CA CYS A 319 -9.08 -3.32 18.46
C CYS A 319 -8.53 -3.31 19.89
N VAL A 320 -8.40 -4.47 20.53
CA VAL A 320 -7.84 -4.56 21.89
C VAL A 320 -6.37 -4.14 21.88
N TYR A 321 -5.60 -4.58 20.89
CA TYR A 321 -4.21 -4.20 20.75
C TYR A 321 -4.05 -2.69 20.55
N ASP A 322 -4.79 -2.09 19.62
CA ASP A 322 -4.80 -0.65 19.33
C ASP A 322 -5.16 0.17 20.57
N ILE A 323 -6.19 -0.22 21.34
CA ILE A 323 -6.53 0.46 22.59
C ILE A 323 -5.35 0.43 23.57
N LEU A 324 -4.67 -0.71 23.70
CA LEU A 324 -3.54 -0.88 24.60
C LEU A 324 -2.25 -0.20 24.10
N ALA A 325 -2.09 -0.06 22.78
CA ALA A 325 -0.97 0.62 22.16
C ALA A 325 -1.12 2.15 22.29
N THR A 326 -2.30 2.66 21.95
CA THR A 326 -2.64 4.09 21.95
C THR A 326 -3.03 4.63 23.32
N GLN A 327 -3.39 3.75 24.27
CA GLN A 327 -3.99 4.11 25.56
C GLN A 327 -5.27 4.94 25.40
N ASN A 328 -6.12 4.59 24.42
CA ASN A 328 -7.38 5.28 24.13
C ASN A 328 -8.54 4.30 23.89
N LEU A 329 -9.55 4.28 24.77
CA LEU A 329 -10.74 3.41 24.62
C LEU A 329 -11.57 3.74 23.38
N ASP A 330 -11.55 5.00 22.91
CA ASP A 330 -12.33 5.41 21.76
C ASP A 330 -11.83 4.79 20.44
N MET A 331 -10.63 4.17 20.44
CA MET A 331 -10.12 3.42 19.28
C MET A 331 -11.12 2.37 18.78
N ALA A 332 -11.98 1.82 19.66
CA ALA A 332 -13.04 0.89 19.26
C ALA A 332 -14.00 1.48 18.20
N VAL A 333 -14.11 2.81 18.08
CA VAL A 333 -14.92 3.48 17.04
C VAL A 333 -14.27 3.40 15.65
N ALA A 334 -12.96 3.20 15.57
CA ALA A 334 -12.24 3.09 14.30
C ALA A 334 -12.59 1.80 13.54
N TYR A 335 -12.94 0.72 14.25
CA TYR A 335 -13.38 -0.56 13.72
C TYR A 335 -14.86 -0.53 13.29
#